data_AF-A0AAJ1RDH8-F1
#
_entry.id   AF-A0AAJ1RDH8-F1
#
_cell.length_a   1.000
_cell.length_b   1.000
_cell.length_c   1.000
_cell.angle_alpha   90.00
_cell.angle_beta   90.00
_cell.angle_gamma   90.00
#
_symmetry.space_group_name_H-M   'P 1'
#
loop_
_entity.id
_entity.type
_entity.pdbx_description
1 polymer ?
#
loop_
_entity_poly.entity_id
_entity_poly.type
_entity_poly.pdbx_seq_one_letter_code
_entity_poly.pdbx_strand_id
1 'polypeptide(L)'
;MKKISSFVINHIKKSRPRQLIAGILTLIVIGLAIFKIGSFFTESKITAQSINLCSSPSPKSSIVSRLNQGKRIKVISKNKNTSWWYVASGNQKGWVASWLIDQSSYNAKTDGRLAETTIVLDPGHGGIDSGTLAANGAMEKSYTLLTALKTYRLLKAEKVNVIMTRKSNKTVSLAHRVDLSNRVKANLYISFHFNSAGVQNAAQGYEVFKYHHNADKFAISLDKRFNNLPLYDRGVAYGNFEVLRDNTRPAILIEMGFMDNDDDFAYIQKASYQEKIARDILQNAKSYFN
;
A
#
# COMPACT_ATOMS: atom_id res chain seq x y z
N MET A 1 51.25 71.19 39.45
CA MET A 1 51.63 69.75 39.54
C MET A 1 50.62 69.03 40.42
N LYS A 2 49.64 68.32 39.84
CA LYS A 2 48.69 67.45 40.57
C LYS A 2 48.46 66.19 39.75
N LYS A 3 48.87 65.04 40.30
CA LYS A 3 48.57 63.68 39.84
C LYS A 3 47.08 63.39 40.09
N ILE A 4 46.29 63.09 39.07
CA ILE A 4 45.02 62.34 39.24
C ILE A 4 44.84 61.33 38.09
N SER A 5 44.94 60.06 38.50
CA SER A 5 44.30 58.82 38.04
C SER A 5 44.43 58.35 36.58
N SER A 6 45.40 57.47 36.37
CA SER A 6 45.45 56.47 35.28
C SER A 6 44.67 55.17 35.60
N PHE A 7 43.59 55.23 36.39
CA PHE A 7 42.96 54.01 36.94
C PHE A 7 41.68 53.52 36.23
N VAL A 8 41.06 54.28 35.31
CA VAL A 8 39.71 53.91 34.81
C VAL A 8 39.68 53.34 33.39
N ILE A 9 40.74 53.41 32.60
CA ILE A 9 40.72 52.89 31.22
C ILE A 9 41.66 51.70 31.07
N ASN A 10 41.42 50.63 31.83
CA ASN A 10 42.04 49.35 31.51
C ASN A 10 41.24 48.10 31.94
N HIS A 11 39.91 48.21 32.02
CA HIS A 11 39.06 47.06 32.37
C HIS A 11 38.14 46.56 31.25
N ILE A 12 38.28 47.07 30.02
CA ILE A 12 37.47 46.60 28.88
C ILE A 12 38.37 46.34 27.68
N LYS A 13 39.27 45.36 27.76
CA LYS A 13 39.92 44.79 26.56
C LYS A 13 40.69 43.50 26.84
N LYS A 14 40.05 42.50 27.49
CA LYS A 14 40.58 41.12 27.45
C LYS A 14 39.59 40.00 27.81
N SER A 15 38.30 40.14 27.55
CA SER A 15 37.39 38.98 27.52
C SER A 15 37.24 38.45 26.09
N ARG A 16 38.27 37.68 25.72
CA ARG A 16 38.31 36.56 24.76
C ARG A 16 37.08 36.38 23.85
N PRO A 17 37.06 36.95 22.62
CA PRO A 17 36.04 36.62 21.60
C PRO A 17 35.96 35.11 21.30
N ARG A 18 37.07 34.37 21.50
CA ARG A 18 37.09 32.91 21.39
C ARG A 18 36.21 32.17 22.41
N GLN A 19 36.02 32.71 23.61
CA GLN A 19 35.20 32.06 24.65
C GLN A 19 33.69 32.28 24.40
N LEU A 20 33.30 33.45 23.88
CA LEU A 20 31.93 33.72 23.43
C LEU A 20 31.53 32.86 22.22
N ILE A 21 32.41 32.75 21.22
CA ILE A 21 32.18 31.92 20.03
C ILE A 21 32.11 30.43 20.40
N ALA A 22 32.99 29.95 21.29
CA ALA A 22 32.95 28.57 21.78
C ALA A 22 31.66 28.27 22.57
N GLY A 23 31.18 29.21 23.38
CA GLY A 23 29.92 29.09 24.10
C GLY A 23 28.71 28.97 23.17
N ILE A 24 28.65 29.82 22.12
CA ILE A 24 27.57 29.80 21.12
C ILE A 24 27.59 28.49 20.31
N LEU A 25 28.77 28.04 19.86
CA LEU A 25 28.89 26.76 19.14
C LEU A 25 28.48 25.56 20.01
N THR A 26 28.83 25.57 21.30
CA THR A 26 28.43 24.50 22.23
C THR A 26 26.91 24.48 22.43
N LEU A 27 26.28 25.65 22.57
CA LEU A 27 24.82 25.76 22.69
C LEU A 27 24.08 25.32 21.41
N ILE A 28 24.63 25.61 20.22
CA ILE A 28 24.08 25.14 18.95
C ILE A 28 24.19 23.62 18.82
N VAL A 29 25.33 23.03 19.20
CA VAL A 29 25.51 21.56 19.16
C VAL A 29 24.58 20.86 20.15
N ILE A 30 24.42 21.40 21.37
CA ILE A 30 23.47 20.89 22.37
C ILE A 30 22.03 21.05 21.87
N GLY A 31 21.68 22.20 21.28
CA GLY A 31 20.37 22.44 20.69
C GLY A 31 20.05 21.49 19.54
N LEU A 32 21.01 21.22 18.65
CA LEU A 32 20.87 20.24 17.56
C LEU A 32 20.80 18.79 18.08
N ALA A 33 21.51 18.47 19.16
CA ALA A 33 21.41 17.16 19.81
C ALA A 33 20.04 16.97 20.49
N ILE A 34 19.53 17.98 21.20
CA ILE A 34 18.20 17.96 21.82
C ILE A 34 17.10 17.92 20.74
N PHE A 35 17.26 18.62 19.62
CA PHE A 35 16.33 18.57 18.49
C PHE A 35 16.34 17.19 17.78
N LYS A 36 17.51 16.54 17.69
CA LYS A 36 17.62 15.14 17.23
C LYS A 36 17.00 14.13 18.22
N ILE A 37 17.02 14.41 19.52
CA ILE A 37 16.42 13.52 20.54
C ILE A 37 14.90 13.71 20.62
N GLY A 38 14.40 14.95 20.48
CA GLY A 38 12.96 15.26 20.47
C GLY A 38 12.21 14.74 19.24
N SER A 39 12.91 14.48 18.13
CA SER A 39 12.33 13.93 16.90
C SER A 39 12.14 12.40 16.92
N PHE A 40 12.46 11.72 18.03
CA PHE A 40 12.37 10.25 18.13
C PHE A 40 11.16 9.71 18.92
N PHE A 41 10.25 10.55 19.41
CA PHE A 41 9.08 10.09 20.17
C PHE A 41 7.76 10.63 19.61
N THR A 42 7.31 10.08 18.49
CA THR A 42 5.93 10.22 18.03
C THR A 42 5.08 9.12 18.66
N GLU A 43 4.22 9.48 19.61
CA GLU A 43 3.20 8.56 20.14
C GLU A 43 2.09 8.39 19.11
N SER A 44 1.77 7.15 18.74
CA SER A 44 0.69 6.85 17.79
C SER A 44 -0.66 6.74 18.52
N LYS A 45 -1.75 7.09 17.85
CA LYS A 45 -3.12 7.04 18.40
C LYS A 45 -3.90 5.88 17.78
N ILE A 46 -4.68 5.17 18.60
CA ILE A 46 -5.56 4.09 18.14
C ILE A 46 -6.83 4.69 17.54
N THR A 47 -7.17 4.35 16.29
CA THR A 47 -8.38 4.82 15.58
C THR A 47 -9.51 3.79 15.52
N ALA A 48 -9.21 2.50 15.65
CA ALA A 48 -10.23 1.47 15.77
C ALA A 48 -10.94 1.57 17.14
N GLN A 49 -12.25 1.25 17.16
CA GLN A 49 -13.10 1.29 18.37
C GLN A 49 -12.47 0.50 19.53
N SER A 50 -11.88 -0.65 19.22
CA SER A 50 -11.01 -1.41 20.12
C SER A 50 -10.02 -2.27 19.33
N ILE A 51 -8.81 -2.46 19.83
CA ILE A 51 -7.78 -3.34 19.24
C ILE A 51 -7.31 -4.36 20.27
N ASN A 52 -6.95 -5.55 19.82
CA ASN A 52 -6.37 -6.58 20.67
C ASN A 52 -4.87 -6.35 20.80
N LEU A 53 -4.38 -6.28 22.04
CA LEU A 53 -2.97 -6.39 22.38
C LEU A 53 -2.67 -7.88 22.60
N CYS A 54 -1.88 -8.46 21.72
CA CYS A 54 -1.63 -9.89 21.64
C CYS A 54 -0.28 -10.31 22.26
N SER A 55 -0.17 -11.55 22.72
CA SER A 55 1.07 -12.09 23.28
C SER A 55 2.13 -12.41 22.22
N SER A 56 1.72 -12.66 20.98
CA SER A 56 2.62 -12.91 19.84
C SER A 56 2.10 -12.21 18.56
N PRO A 57 2.92 -12.04 17.51
CA PRO A 57 2.55 -11.34 16.28
C PRO A 57 1.65 -12.21 15.38
N SER A 58 0.52 -12.65 15.92
CA SER A 58 -0.42 -13.57 15.28
C SER A 58 -1.85 -13.29 15.73
N PRO A 59 -2.85 -13.33 14.82
CA PRO A 59 -4.25 -13.15 15.17
C PRO A 59 -4.82 -14.31 15.99
N LYS A 60 -4.14 -15.46 16.02
CA LYS A 60 -4.52 -16.65 16.80
C LYS A 60 -3.87 -16.70 18.19
N SER A 61 -3.14 -15.67 18.58
CA SER A 61 -2.42 -15.64 19.86
C SER A 61 -3.32 -15.19 21.02
N SER A 62 -2.89 -15.49 22.24
CA SER A 62 -3.61 -15.06 23.43
C SER A 62 -3.64 -13.54 23.54
N ILE A 63 -4.81 -13.00 23.92
CA ILE A 63 -5.02 -11.57 24.10
C ILE A 63 -4.49 -11.19 25.48
N VAL A 64 -3.49 -10.31 25.51
CA VAL A 64 -2.94 -9.70 26.72
C VAL A 64 -3.92 -8.67 27.29
N SER A 65 -4.47 -7.82 26.42
CA SER A 65 -5.52 -6.85 26.79
C SER A 65 -6.23 -6.29 25.55
N ARG A 66 -7.28 -5.50 25.78
CA ARG A 66 -7.97 -4.74 24.73
C ARG A 66 -7.72 -3.25 24.93
N LEU A 67 -7.28 -2.57 23.89
CA LEU A 67 -7.01 -1.14 23.91
C LEU A 67 -8.12 -0.41 23.15
N ASN A 68 -8.81 0.52 23.80
CA ASN A 68 -9.91 1.26 23.20
C ASN A 68 -9.42 2.44 22.36
N GLN A 69 -10.28 2.91 21.46
CA GLN A 69 -10.06 4.08 20.63
C GLN A 69 -9.55 5.28 21.44
N GLY A 70 -8.57 6.00 20.87
CA GLY A 70 -8.01 7.20 21.48
C GLY A 70 -6.90 6.98 22.51
N LYS A 71 -6.65 5.74 22.96
CA LYS A 71 -5.46 5.43 23.77
C LYS A 71 -4.18 5.68 22.95
N ARG A 72 -3.19 6.26 23.63
CA ARG A 72 -1.84 6.46 23.07
C ARG A 72 -1.02 5.19 23.24
N ILE A 73 -0.22 4.90 22.23
CA ILE A 73 0.70 3.77 22.22
C ILE A 73 2.10 4.22 21.79
N LYS A 74 3.10 3.62 22.40
CA LYS A 74 4.51 3.78 22.02
C LYS A 74 4.93 2.56 21.22
N VAL A 75 5.37 2.76 19.97
CA VAL A 75 5.92 1.68 19.15
C VAL A 75 7.34 1.36 19.66
N ILE A 76 7.53 0.14 20.15
CA ILE A 76 8.82 -0.34 20.66
C ILE A 76 9.63 -1.00 19.53
N SER A 77 9.00 -1.88 18.75
CA SER A 77 9.66 -2.54 17.62
C SER A 77 8.66 -2.93 16.54
N LYS A 78 9.16 -3.11 15.32
CA LYS A 78 8.39 -3.55 14.15
C LYS A 78 8.89 -4.93 13.74
N ASN A 79 7.99 -5.91 13.59
CA ASN A 79 8.38 -7.18 13.02
C ASN A 79 8.82 -6.96 11.56
N LYS A 80 9.97 -7.49 11.17
CA LYS A 80 10.52 -7.30 9.81
C LYS A 80 9.83 -8.19 8.76
N ASN A 81 9.18 -9.25 9.22
CA ASN A 81 8.59 -10.30 8.38
C ASN A 81 7.06 -10.27 8.41
N THR A 82 6.44 -9.52 9.32
CA THR A 82 4.98 -9.43 9.45
C THR A 82 4.52 -7.99 9.72
N SER A 83 3.25 -7.71 9.49
CA SER A 83 2.64 -6.40 9.75
C SER A 83 2.22 -6.20 11.22
N TRP A 84 3.00 -6.75 12.15
CA TRP A 84 2.77 -6.65 13.59
C TRP A 84 3.82 -5.78 14.26
N TRP A 85 3.36 -4.87 15.10
CA TRP A 85 4.22 -3.98 15.88
C TRP A 85 4.15 -4.36 17.35
N TYR A 86 5.30 -4.39 18.00
CA TYR A 86 5.36 -4.52 19.45
C TYR A 86 5.25 -3.12 20.04
N VAL A 87 4.23 -2.91 20.87
CA VAL A 87 3.85 -1.59 21.39
C VAL A 87 3.71 -1.62 22.91
N ALA A 88 3.82 -0.45 23.52
CA ALA A 88 3.46 -0.22 24.92
C ALA A 88 2.27 0.73 25.03
N SER A 89 1.35 0.44 25.95
CA SER A 89 0.29 1.35 26.40
C SER A 89 0.25 1.33 27.93
N GLY A 90 0.78 2.37 28.57
CA GLY A 90 1.05 2.35 30.01
C GLY A 90 2.03 1.22 30.38
N ASN A 91 1.64 0.38 31.36
CA ASN A 91 2.45 -0.76 31.83
C ASN A 91 2.28 -2.03 30.97
N GLN A 92 1.35 -2.04 30.01
CA GLN A 92 1.07 -3.20 29.18
C GLN A 92 1.90 -3.15 27.90
N LYS A 93 2.48 -4.29 27.52
CA LYS A 93 3.22 -4.47 26.27
C LYS A 93 2.70 -5.69 25.52
N GLY A 94 2.70 -5.62 24.20
CA GLY A 94 2.25 -6.71 23.36
C GLY A 94 2.27 -6.35 21.90
N TRP A 95 1.83 -7.30 21.08
CA TRP A 95 1.77 -7.18 19.64
C TRP A 95 0.42 -6.64 19.19
N VAL A 96 0.43 -5.65 18.32
CA VAL A 96 -0.77 -5.16 17.65
C VAL A 96 -0.55 -5.20 16.14
N ALA A 97 -1.63 -5.49 15.43
CA ALA A 97 -1.68 -5.36 13.99
C ALA A 97 -1.47 -3.89 13.58
N SER A 98 -0.44 -3.64 12.75
CA SER A 98 -0.04 -2.27 12.42
C SER A 98 -1.09 -1.49 11.64
N TRP A 99 -2.01 -2.17 10.97
CA TRP A 99 -3.11 -1.59 10.20
C TRP A 99 -4.30 -1.13 11.06
N LEU A 100 -4.33 -1.49 12.35
CA LEU A 100 -5.35 -1.02 13.31
C LEU A 100 -4.91 0.24 14.06
N ILE A 101 -3.70 0.72 13.78
CA ILE A 101 -3.14 1.97 14.27
C ILE A 101 -3.32 3.02 13.17
N ASP A 102 -3.70 4.25 13.51
CA ASP A 102 -3.70 5.37 12.58
C ASP A 102 -2.30 5.54 11.97
N GLN A 103 -2.16 5.14 10.71
CA GLN A 103 -0.98 5.37 9.90
C GLN A 103 -1.20 6.53 8.93
N SER A 104 -1.56 7.71 9.43
CA SER A 104 -1.36 8.98 8.71
C SER A 104 0.10 9.24 8.26
N SER A 105 0.98 8.24 8.29
CA SER A 105 2.33 8.21 7.75
C SER A 105 2.72 6.91 7.03
N TYR A 106 1.78 6.17 6.42
CA TYR A 106 2.12 5.42 5.19
C TYR A 106 1.69 6.24 3.97
N ASN A 107 2.40 7.35 3.77
CA ASN A 107 2.60 7.86 2.43
C ASN A 107 3.45 6.81 1.72
N ALA A 108 2.85 6.01 0.83
CA ALA A 108 3.63 5.47 -0.27
C ALA A 108 4.36 6.67 -0.84
N LYS A 109 5.68 6.78 -0.66
CA LYS A 109 6.46 7.87 -1.24
C LYS A 109 6.17 7.83 -2.74
N THR A 110 5.39 8.79 -3.20
CA THR A 110 5.06 9.06 -4.61
C THR A 110 6.18 9.87 -5.27
N ASP A 111 7.40 9.80 -4.72
CA ASP A 111 8.53 10.62 -5.18
C ASP A 111 9.35 9.91 -6.29
N GLY A 112 8.91 8.73 -6.75
CA GLY A 112 9.70 7.85 -7.59
C GLY A 112 9.03 7.54 -8.92
N ARG A 113 9.76 7.77 -10.01
CA ARG A 113 9.36 7.48 -11.40
C ARG A 113 8.80 6.07 -11.50
N LEU A 114 7.80 5.85 -12.37
CA LEU A 114 7.20 4.52 -12.61
C LEU A 114 8.24 3.38 -12.75
N ALA A 115 9.40 3.65 -13.38
CA ALA A 115 10.49 2.69 -13.56
C ALA A 115 11.14 2.18 -12.25
N GLU A 116 10.99 2.88 -11.13
CA GLU A 116 11.52 2.51 -9.81
C GLU A 116 10.52 1.71 -8.97
N THR A 117 9.32 1.49 -9.50
CA THR A 117 8.23 0.82 -8.77
C THR A 117 8.25 -0.69 -8.96
N THR A 118 7.80 -1.40 -7.93
CA THR A 118 7.45 -2.81 -7.99
C THR A 118 5.94 -2.96 -8.08
N ILE A 119 5.42 -3.54 -9.17
CA ILE A 119 4.00 -3.84 -9.33
C ILE A 119 3.81 -5.36 -9.35
N VAL A 120 2.92 -5.86 -8.50
CA VAL A 120 2.50 -7.27 -8.51
C VAL A 120 1.21 -7.40 -9.30
N LEU A 121 1.23 -8.25 -10.32
CA LEU A 121 0.05 -8.63 -11.09
C LEU A 121 -0.40 -10.02 -10.64
N ASP A 122 -1.66 -10.14 -10.31
CA ASP A 122 -2.27 -11.36 -9.82
C ASP A 122 -3.37 -11.83 -10.79
N PRO A 123 -3.06 -12.73 -11.74
CA PRO A 123 -4.10 -13.37 -12.53
C PRO A 123 -4.88 -14.32 -11.62
N GLY A 124 -6.17 -14.04 -11.38
CA GLY A 124 -7.06 -14.84 -10.54
C GLY A 124 -7.11 -16.32 -10.92
N HIS A 125 -7.49 -17.19 -9.98
CA HIS A 125 -7.66 -18.64 -10.23
C HIS A 125 -6.37 -19.35 -10.71
N GLY A 126 -6.49 -20.49 -11.38
CA GLY A 126 -5.40 -21.21 -12.02
C GLY A 126 -5.23 -22.66 -11.56
N GLY A 127 -4.69 -23.49 -12.45
CA GLY A 127 -4.56 -24.93 -12.25
C GLY A 127 -5.94 -25.57 -12.12
N ILE A 128 -6.20 -26.20 -10.97
CA ILE A 128 -7.47 -26.89 -10.69
C ILE A 128 -8.66 -25.93 -10.60
N ASP A 129 -8.43 -24.69 -10.16
CA ASP A 129 -9.45 -23.66 -10.05
C ASP A 129 -9.64 -22.97 -11.41
N SER A 130 -10.76 -23.25 -12.08
CA SER A 130 -11.15 -22.63 -13.37
C SER A 130 -11.55 -21.16 -13.24
N GLY A 131 -11.94 -20.72 -12.05
CA GLY A 131 -12.86 -19.60 -11.89
C GLY A 131 -14.22 -19.91 -12.50
N THR A 132 -14.98 -18.86 -12.83
CA THR A 132 -16.28 -19.01 -13.50
C THR A 132 -16.12 -19.45 -14.96
N LEU A 133 -17.24 -19.90 -15.54
CA LEU A 133 -17.34 -20.39 -16.91
C LEU A 133 -18.27 -19.50 -17.73
N ALA A 134 -17.89 -19.24 -18.97
CA ALA A 134 -18.83 -18.73 -19.97
C ALA A 134 -19.75 -19.83 -20.49
N ALA A 135 -20.83 -19.46 -21.18
CA ALA A 135 -21.80 -20.40 -21.76
C ALA A 135 -21.17 -21.46 -22.67
N ASN A 136 -20.06 -21.13 -23.35
CA ASN A 136 -19.32 -22.03 -24.22
C ASN A 136 -18.24 -22.88 -23.48
N GLY A 137 -18.20 -22.82 -22.16
CA GLY A 137 -17.22 -23.54 -21.32
C GLY A 137 -15.85 -22.86 -21.21
N ALA A 138 -15.68 -21.66 -21.76
CA ALA A 138 -14.43 -20.94 -21.62
C ALA A 138 -14.21 -20.50 -20.17
N MET A 139 -12.99 -20.70 -19.67
CA MET A 139 -12.66 -20.56 -18.24
C MET A 139 -12.05 -19.19 -17.93
N GLU A 140 -12.52 -18.57 -16.86
CA GLU A 140 -12.02 -17.28 -16.37
C GLU A 140 -10.49 -17.27 -16.19
N LYS A 141 -9.90 -18.33 -15.60
CA LYS A 141 -8.45 -18.45 -15.38
C LYS A 141 -7.60 -18.22 -16.63
N SER A 142 -8.14 -18.50 -17.81
CA SER A 142 -7.46 -18.34 -19.09
C SER A 142 -7.42 -16.87 -19.46
N TYR A 143 -8.55 -16.17 -19.39
CA TYR A 143 -8.64 -14.75 -19.76
C TYR A 143 -7.95 -13.84 -18.74
N THR A 144 -8.00 -14.17 -17.44
CA THR A 144 -7.25 -13.43 -16.42
C THR A 144 -5.75 -13.51 -16.69
N LEU A 145 -5.24 -14.69 -17.05
CA LEU A 145 -3.84 -14.87 -17.43
C LEU A 145 -3.46 -14.12 -18.71
N LEU A 146 -4.30 -14.19 -19.75
CA LEU A 146 -4.06 -13.50 -21.02
C LEU A 146 -3.96 -11.99 -20.83
N THR A 147 -4.92 -11.39 -20.13
CA THR A 147 -4.93 -9.95 -19.86
C THR A 147 -3.75 -9.53 -18.99
N ALA A 148 -3.47 -10.27 -17.91
CA ALA A 148 -2.36 -9.96 -17.03
C ALA A 148 -0.98 -10.10 -17.72
N LEU A 149 -0.80 -11.05 -18.64
CA LEU A 149 0.43 -11.18 -19.44
C LEU A 149 0.60 -10.01 -20.43
N LYS A 150 -0.48 -9.49 -21.02
CA LYS A 150 -0.44 -8.27 -21.84
C LYS A 150 -0.03 -7.07 -20.98
N THR A 151 -0.63 -6.90 -19.80
CA THR A 151 -0.25 -5.85 -18.83
C THR A 151 1.21 -5.98 -18.39
N TYR A 152 1.67 -7.20 -18.12
CA TYR A 152 3.06 -7.48 -17.78
C TYR A 152 4.02 -6.98 -18.85
N ARG A 153 3.77 -7.31 -20.13
CA ARG A 153 4.63 -6.89 -21.24
C ARG A 153 4.71 -5.37 -21.37
N LEU A 154 3.57 -4.68 -21.27
CA LEU A 154 3.51 -3.22 -21.37
C LEU A 154 4.25 -2.54 -20.22
N LEU A 155 4.03 -2.97 -18.97
CA LEU A 155 4.74 -2.41 -17.81
C LEU A 155 6.25 -2.72 -17.85
N LYS A 156 6.65 -3.92 -18.29
CA LYS A 156 8.07 -4.27 -18.44
C LYS A 156 8.78 -3.39 -19.48
N ALA A 157 8.11 -3.02 -20.57
CA ALA A 157 8.66 -2.11 -21.58
C ALA A 157 8.97 -0.72 -21.00
N GLU A 158 8.23 -0.30 -19.98
CA GLU A 158 8.44 0.93 -19.20
C GLU A 158 9.46 0.76 -18.06
N LYS A 159 10.24 -0.34 -18.09
CA LYS A 159 11.28 -0.70 -17.12
C LYS A 159 10.77 -0.92 -15.69
N VAL A 160 9.47 -1.07 -15.48
CA VAL A 160 8.87 -1.40 -14.18
C VAL A 160 9.38 -2.75 -13.68
N ASN A 161 9.57 -2.89 -12.37
CA ASN A 161 9.77 -4.20 -11.75
C ASN A 161 8.42 -4.91 -11.59
N VAL A 162 8.05 -5.73 -12.56
CA VAL A 162 6.77 -6.45 -12.56
C VAL A 162 6.95 -7.88 -12.10
N ILE A 163 6.21 -8.26 -11.06
CA ILE A 163 6.17 -9.62 -10.50
C ILE A 163 4.76 -10.19 -10.73
N MET A 164 4.66 -11.47 -11.09
CA MET A 164 3.36 -12.14 -11.26
C MET A 164 3.21 -13.28 -10.27
N THR A 165 2.03 -13.43 -9.66
CA THR A 165 1.72 -14.58 -8.78
C THR A 165 1.73 -15.90 -9.55
N ARG A 166 1.28 -15.88 -10.81
CA ARG A 166 1.45 -16.94 -11.80
C ARG A 166 1.69 -16.39 -13.21
N LYS A 167 2.46 -17.13 -14.00
CA LYS A 167 2.74 -16.85 -15.44
C LYS A 167 2.22 -17.95 -16.36
N SER A 168 1.57 -18.96 -15.80
CA SER A 168 1.05 -20.14 -16.48
C SER A 168 -0.22 -20.63 -15.78
N ASN A 169 -0.86 -21.66 -16.33
CA ASN A 169 -2.00 -22.33 -15.72
C ASN A 169 -1.55 -23.21 -14.53
N LYS A 170 -1.33 -22.59 -13.37
CA LYS A 170 -0.97 -23.28 -12.13
C LYS A 170 -1.80 -22.77 -10.96
N THR A 171 -2.01 -23.63 -9.98
CA THR A 171 -2.71 -23.26 -8.73
C THR A 171 -1.82 -22.39 -7.85
N VAL A 172 -2.41 -21.33 -7.30
CA VAL A 172 -1.79 -20.44 -6.32
C VAL A 172 -2.85 -20.08 -5.28
N SER A 173 -2.58 -20.36 -3.99
CA SER A 173 -3.51 -20.02 -2.90
C SER A 173 -3.61 -18.51 -2.69
N LEU A 174 -4.75 -18.06 -2.15
CA LEU A 174 -4.99 -16.65 -1.83
C LEU A 174 -3.90 -16.09 -0.89
N ALA A 175 -3.62 -16.79 0.21
CA ALA A 175 -2.55 -16.44 1.14
C ALA A 175 -1.17 -16.26 0.46
N HIS A 176 -0.79 -17.14 -0.47
CA HIS A 176 0.50 -17.00 -1.15
C HIS A 176 0.55 -15.76 -2.06
N ARG A 177 -0.57 -15.37 -2.68
CA ARG A 177 -0.66 -14.14 -3.50
C ARG A 177 -0.41 -12.91 -2.64
N VAL A 178 -1.04 -12.86 -1.47
CA VAL A 178 -0.86 -11.81 -0.45
C VAL A 178 0.57 -11.78 0.08
N ASP A 179 1.10 -12.93 0.49
CA ASP A 179 2.45 -13.06 1.04
C ASP A 179 3.51 -12.59 0.05
N LEU A 180 3.34 -12.91 -1.24
CA LEU A 180 4.23 -12.42 -2.29
C LEU A 180 4.23 -10.89 -2.35
N SER A 181 3.05 -10.27 -2.43
CA SER A 181 2.88 -8.80 -2.49
C SER A 181 3.54 -8.09 -1.30
N ASN A 182 3.25 -8.58 -0.10
CA ASN A 182 3.78 -8.02 1.14
C ASN A 182 5.31 -8.21 1.22
N ARG A 183 5.82 -9.41 0.92
CA ARG A 183 7.25 -9.74 1.00
C ARG A 183 8.10 -8.89 0.07
N VAL A 184 7.64 -8.67 -1.16
CA VAL A 184 8.36 -7.85 -2.16
C VAL A 184 8.11 -6.35 -1.99
N LYS A 185 7.31 -5.96 -0.99
CA LYS A 185 6.94 -4.57 -0.69
C LYS A 185 6.37 -3.85 -1.91
N ALA A 186 5.50 -4.51 -2.66
CA ALA A 186 4.93 -3.99 -3.91
C ALA A 186 4.39 -2.56 -3.75
N ASN A 187 4.70 -1.64 -4.65
CA ASN A 187 4.09 -0.30 -4.65
C ASN A 187 2.60 -0.37 -5.02
N LEU A 188 2.22 -1.39 -5.80
CA LEU A 188 0.84 -1.67 -6.17
C LEU A 188 0.65 -3.16 -6.43
N TYR A 189 -0.49 -3.68 -6.00
CA TYR A 189 -1.00 -5.01 -6.31
C TYR A 189 -2.28 -4.88 -7.15
N ILE A 190 -2.36 -5.61 -8.26
CA ILE A 190 -3.52 -5.62 -9.14
C ILE A 190 -3.96 -7.07 -9.35
N SER A 191 -5.14 -7.43 -8.85
CA SER A 191 -5.79 -8.71 -9.17
C SER A 191 -6.69 -8.59 -10.40
N PHE A 192 -6.65 -9.60 -11.26
CA PHE A 192 -7.41 -9.68 -12.51
C PHE A 192 -8.41 -10.82 -12.41
N HIS A 193 -9.70 -10.50 -12.54
CA HIS A 193 -10.83 -11.42 -12.49
C HIS A 193 -11.88 -11.07 -13.55
N PHE A 194 -12.84 -11.97 -13.73
CA PHE A 194 -14.10 -11.69 -14.42
C PHE A 194 -15.25 -12.21 -13.57
N ASN A 195 -16.33 -11.44 -13.53
CA ASN A 195 -17.46 -11.71 -12.65
C ASN A 195 -18.38 -12.78 -13.24
N SER A 196 -19.33 -13.23 -12.43
CA SER A 196 -20.45 -14.08 -12.83
C SER A 196 -21.64 -13.82 -11.92
N ALA A 197 -22.81 -13.66 -12.53
CA ALA A 197 -24.07 -13.49 -11.81
C ALA A 197 -24.65 -14.83 -11.30
N GLY A 198 -24.14 -15.96 -11.78
CA GLY A 198 -24.64 -17.30 -11.51
C GLY A 198 -25.93 -17.65 -12.28
N VAL A 199 -26.50 -16.68 -13.00
CA VAL A 199 -27.60 -16.82 -13.93
C VAL A 199 -27.20 -16.10 -15.22
N GLN A 200 -27.30 -16.83 -16.34
CA GLN A 200 -26.92 -16.32 -17.66
C GLN A 200 -27.58 -14.97 -17.94
N ASN A 201 -26.77 -13.97 -18.33
CA ASN A 201 -27.19 -12.61 -18.69
C ASN A 201 -27.88 -11.80 -17.57
N ALA A 202 -27.80 -12.21 -16.29
CA ALA A 202 -28.44 -11.49 -15.19
C ALA A 202 -27.69 -10.21 -14.74
N ALA A 203 -26.41 -10.10 -15.06
CA ALA A 203 -25.62 -8.89 -14.84
C ALA A 203 -24.59 -8.70 -15.97
N GLN A 204 -24.02 -7.51 -16.04
CA GLN A 204 -23.00 -7.11 -17.01
C GLN A 204 -22.16 -5.97 -16.45
N GLY A 205 -21.04 -5.71 -17.10
CA GLY A 205 -20.15 -4.59 -16.83
C GLY A 205 -18.87 -4.93 -16.07
N TYR A 206 -17.99 -3.96 -15.97
CA TYR A 206 -16.76 -4.05 -15.18
C TYR A 206 -16.93 -3.34 -13.83
N GLU A 207 -16.12 -3.74 -12.85
CA GLU A 207 -16.02 -3.07 -11.55
C GLU A 207 -14.59 -3.16 -10.99
N VAL A 208 -14.23 -2.17 -10.17
CA VAL A 208 -12.95 -2.15 -9.46
C VAL A 208 -13.20 -2.24 -7.96
N PHE A 209 -12.66 -3.28 -7.34
CA PHE A 209 -12.74 -3.47 -5.90
C PHE A 209 -11.48 -3.00 -5.18
N LYS A 210 -11.70 -2.46 -3.99
CA LYS A 210 -10.66 -2.14 -3.01
C LYS A 210 -11.11 -2.55 -1.61
N TYR A 211 -10.17 -2.70 -0.69
CA TYR A 211 -10.47 -2.91 0.73
C TYR A 211 -9.98 -1.72 1.57
N HIS A 212 -8.68 -1.41 1.48
CA HIS A 212 -8.04 -0.33 2.21
C HIS A 212 -8.09 0.98 1.43
N HIS A 213 -8.05 2.11 2.15
CA HIS A 213 -8.04 3.46 1.54
C HIS A 213 -6.72 3.81 0.82
N ASN A 214 -5.65 3.04 1.05
CA ASN A 214 -4.33 3.27 0.46
C ASN A 214 -4.28 3.06 -1.08
N ALA A 215 -5.33 2.49 -1.66
CA ALA A 215 -5.48 2.29 -3.11
C ALA A 215 -6.61 3.14 -3.73
N ASP A 216 -7.37 3.92 -2.95
CA ASP A 216 -8.55 4.66 -3.41
C ASP A 216 -8.23 5.54 -4.63
N LYS A 217 -7.11 6.29 -4.57
CA LYS A 217 -6.67 7.17 -5.67
C LYS A 217 -6.44 6.40 -6.98
N PHE A 218 -5.79 5.25 -6.91
CA PHE A 218 -5.50 4.43 -8.10
C PHE A 218 -6.78 3.79 -8.65
N ALA A 219 -7.65 3.29 -7.78
CA ALA A 219 -8.92 2.65 -8.16
C ALA A 219 -9.84 3.64 -8.88
N ILE A 220 -10.08 4.82 -8.29
CA ILE A 220 -10.96 5.86 -8.85
C ILE A 220 -10.41 6.39 -10.18
N SER A 221 -9.10 6.55 -10.32
CA SER A 221 -8.50 7.02 -11.58
C SER A 221 -8.50 5.94 -12.67
N LEU A 222 -8.42 4.66 -12.29
CA LEU A 222 -8.51 3.54 -13.23
C LEU A 222 -9.93 3.38 -13.75
N ASP A 223 -10.91 3.42 -12.85
CA ASP A 223 -12.34 3.34 -13.16
C ASP A 223 -12.73 4.38 -14.21
N LYS A 224 -12.44 5.66 -13.96
CA LYS A 224 -12.65 6.76 -14.93
C LYS A 224 -11.99 6.52 -16.29
N ARG A 225 -10.88 5.77 -16.34
CA ARG A 225 -10.18 5.46 -17.59
C ARG A 225 -10.85 4.32 -18.34
N PHE A 226 -11.48 3.40 -17.62
CA PHE A 226 -12.27 2.31 -18.17
C PHE A 226 -13.62 2.77 -18.74
N ASN A 227 -14.08 4.00 -18.50
CA ASN A 227 -15.32 4.54 -19.10
C ASN A 227 -15.36 4.50 -20.64
N ASN A 228 -14.21 4.25 -21.30
CA ASN A 228 -14.12 4.04 -22.75
C ASN A 228 -14.13 2.55 -23.18
N LEU A 229 -14.34 1.62 -22.25
CA LEU A 229 -14.56 0.21 -22.56
C LEU A 229 -15.98 0.01 -23.07
N PRO A 230 -16.21 -0.96 -23.97
CA PRO A 230 -17.53 -1.24 -24.52
C PRO A 230 -18.44 -2.04 -23.55
N LEU A 231 -18.23 -1.93 -22.23
CA LEU A 231 -19.03 -2.62 -21.22
C LEU A 231 -19.64 -1.61 -20.25
N TYR A 232 -20.69 -2.01 -19.53
CA TYR A 232 -21.32 -1.19 -18.51
C TYR A 232 -20.34 -0.86 -17.36
N ASP A 233 -20.33 0.39 -16.91
CA ASP A 233 -19.52 0.85 -15.78
C ASP A 233 -20.28 0.68 -14.46
N ARG A 234 -19.79 -0.19 -13.57
CA ARG A 234 -20.37 -0.42 -12.24
C ARG A 234 -19.61 0.33 -11.14
N GLY A 235 -18.52 1.00 -11.49
CA GLY A 235 -17.74 1.85 -10.59
C GLY A 235 -16.77 1.13 -9.65
N VAL A 236 -16.31 1.90 -8.67
CA VAL A 236 -15.43 1.43 -7.60
C VAL A 236 -16.25 1.02 -6.37
N ALA A 237 -16.01 -0.19 -5.88
CA ALA A 237 -16.71 -0.75 -4.72
C ALA A 237 -15.75 -1.26 -3.62
N TYR A 238 -16.27 -1.39 -2.40
CA TYR A 238 -15.58 -2.12 -1.34
C TYR A 238 -15.76 -3.64 -1.55
N GLY A 239 -14.67 -4.40 -1.46
CA GLY A 239 -14.68 -5.86 -1.58
C GLY A 239 -13.87 -6.54 -0.47
N ASN A 240 -14.51 -7.40 0.31
CA ASN A 240 -13.87 -8.17 1.39
C ASN A 240 -13.18 -9.45 0.87
N PHE A 241 -12.32 -9.30 -0.13
CA PHE A 241 -11.54 -10.40 -0.70
C PHE A 241 -10.22 -10.56 0.05
N GLU A 242 -9.78 -11.80 0.30
CA GLU A 242 -8.53 -12.08 1.03
C GLU A 242 -7.32 -11.36 0.44
N VAL A 243 -7.21 -11.36 -0.90
CA VAL A 243 -6.13 -10.68 -1.65
C VAL A 243 -6.13 -9.16 -1.50
N LEU A 244 -7.22 -8.55 -1.03
CA LEU A 244 -7.32 -7.13 -0.73
C LEU A 244 -7.24 -6.85 0.77
N ARG A 245 -8.01 -7.59 1.58
CA ARG A 245 -8.09 -7.43 3.03
C ARG A 245 -6.73 -7.65 3.70
N ASP A 246 -6.06 -8.74 3.35
CA ASP A 246 -4.84 -9.17 4.04
C ASP A 246 -3.56 -8.62 3.37
N ASN A 247 -3.71 -7.93 2.24
CA ASN A 247 -2.63 -7.27 1.53
C ASN A 247 -2.40 -5.87 2.10
N THR A 248 -1.22 -5.68 2.70
CA THR A 248 -0.87 -4.42 3.37
C THR A 248 -0.28 -3.39 2.42
N ARG A 249 -0.12 -3.76 1.15
CA ARG A 249 0.29 -2.89 0.05
C ARG A 249 -0.95 -2.26 -0.58
N PRO A 250 -0.85 -1.12 -1.30
CA PRO A 250 -1.95 -0.65 -2.13
C PRO A 250 -2.41 -1.77 -3.08
N ALA A 251 -3.68 -2.17 -2.97
CA ALA A 251 -4.21 -3.33 -3.67
C ALA A 251 -5.60 -3.05 -4.25
N ILE A 252 -5.79 -3.43 -5.50
CA ILE A 252 -7.09 -3.44 -6.18
C ILE A 252 -7.36 -4.82 -6.78
N LEU A 253 -8.63 -5.12 -7.01
CA LEU A 253 -9.10 -6.24 -7.81
C LEU A 253 -10.00 -5.69 -8.91
N ILE A 254 -9.80 -6.15 -10.14
CA ILE A 254 -10.58 -5.70 -11.29
C ILE A 254 -11.42 -6.88 -11.76
N GLU A 255 -12.74 -6.71 -11.75
CA GLU A 255 -13.66 -7.55 -12.50
C GLU A 255 -13.85 -6.95 -13.88
N MET A 256 -13.30 -7.59 -14.90
CA MET A 256 -13.16 -7.02 -16.24
C MET A 256 -14.37 -7.31 -17.16
N GLY A 257 -15.56 -7.51 -16.59
CA GLY A 257 -16.75 -8.00 -17.29
C GLY A 257 -17.30 -9.30 -16.69
N PHE A 258 -18.50 -9.71 -17.12
CA PHE A 258 -19.17 -10.94 -16.69
C PHE A 258 -18.95 -12.07 -17.71
N MET A 259 -18.47 -13.23 -17.25
CA MET A 259 -18.23 -14.40 -18.10
C MET A 259 -19.54 -15.05 -18.56
N ASP A 260 -20.57 -15.01 -17.72
CA ASP A 260 -21.91 -15.56 -17.98
C ASP A 260 -22.87 -14.53 -18.61
N ASN A 261 -22.33 -13.44 -19.15
CA ASN A 261 -23.06 -12.49 -19.97
C ASN A 261 -22.55 -12.54 -21.41
N ASP A 262 -23.45 -12.78 -22.37
CA ASP A 262 -23.09 -12.99 -23.78
C ASP A 262 -22.49 -11.73 -24.42
N ASP A 263 -23.01 -10.54 -24.08
CA ASP A 263 -22.54 -9.26 -24.62
C ASP A 263 -21.14 -8.92 -24.07
N ASP A 264 -20.95 -9.03 -22.75
CA ASP A 264 -19.64 -8.85 -22.13
C ASP A 264 -18.64 -9.87 -22.68
N PHE A 265 -19.00 -11.15 -22.69
CA PHE A 265 -18.10 -12.22 -23.13
C PHE A 265 -17.70 -12.10 -24.60
N ALA A 266 -18.59 -11.56 -25.45
CA ALA A 266 -18.27 -11.23 -26.84
C ALA A 266 -17.10 -10.23 -26.96
N TYR A 267 -16.87 -9.37 -25.95
CA TYR A 267 -15.68 -8.52 -25.86
C TYR A 267 -14.53 -9.17 -25.11
N ILE A 268 -14.78 -9.83 -23.97
CA ILE A 268 -13.75 -10.48 -23.13
C ILE A 268 -12.84 -11.40 -23.96
N GLN A 269 -13.43 -12.16 -24.88
CA GLN A 269 -12.68 -13.09 -25.72
C GLN A 269 -11.77 -12.43 -26.76
N LYS A 270 -11.97 -11.15 -27.08
CA LYS A 270 -11.18 -10.42 -28.08
C LYS A 270 -9.84 -9.99 -27.51
N ALA A 271 -8.77 -10.28 -28.26
CA ALA A 271 -7.43 -9.82 -27.92
C ALA A 271 -7.34 -8.29 -27.80
N SER A 272 -8.12 -7.55 -28.60
CA SER A 272 -8.19 -6.09 -28.57
C SER A 272 -8.75 -5.54 -27.26
N TYR A 273 -9.75 -6.20 -26.66
CA TYR A 273 -10.31 -5.82 -25.36
C TYR A 273 -9.28 -6.02 -24.24
N GLN A 274 -8.64 -7.19 -24.20
CA GLN A 274 -7.58 -7.51 -23.23
C GLN A 274 -6.41 -6.52 -23.33
N GLU A 275 -6.06 -6.10 -24.55
CA GLU A 275 -5.02 -5.08 -24.75
C GLU A 275 -5.46 -3.67 -24.35
N LYS A 276 -6.73 -3.33 -24.55
CA LYS A 276 -7.27 -2.04 -24.10
C LYS A 276 -7.18 -1.93 -22.58
N ILE A 277 -7.61 -2.95 -21.85
CA ILE A 277 -7.45 -3.01 -20.38
C ILE A 277 -5.98 -2.87 -19.98
N ALA A 278 -5.09 -3.64 -20.61
CA ALA A 278 -3.66 -3.58 -20.31
C ALA A 278 -3.05 -2.18 -20.55
N ARG A 279 -3.44 -1.51 -21.64
CA ARG A 279 -3.02 -0.14 -21.95
C ARG A 279 -3.56 0.86 -20.93
N ASP A 280 -4.82 0.74 -20.54
CA ASP A 280 -5.44 1.63 -19.56
C ASP A 280 -4.78 1.48 -18.18
N ILE A 281 -4.49 0.25 -17.74
CA ILE A 281 -3.73 0.01 -16.50
C ILE A 281 -2.35 0.67 -16.58
N LEU A 282 -1.63 0.52 -17.70
CA LEU A 282 -0.34 1.16 -17.88
C LEU A 282 -0.45 2.70 -17.78
N GLN A 283 -1.40 3.30 -18.48
CA GLN A 283 -1.56 4.76 -18.47
C GLN A 283 -1.97 5.26 -17.07
N ASN A 284 -2.80 4.49 -16.36
CA ASN A 284 -3.14 4.81 -14.97
C ASN A 284 -1.91 4.75 -14.06
N ALA A 285 -1.08 3.72 -14.19
CA ALA A 285 0.17 3.61 -13.46
C ALA A 285 1.14 4.76 -13.77
N LYS A 286 1.24 5.18 -15.03
CA LYS A 286 2.02 6.36 -15.42
C LYS A 286 1.53 7.63 -14.74
N SER A 287 0.22 7.86 -14.68
CA SER A 287 -0.35 9.04 -14.00
C SER A 287 -0.30 8.96 -12.48
N TYR A 288 -0.25 7.77 -11.90
CA TYR A 288 -0.27 7.57 -10.45
C TYR A 288 1.13 7.68 -9.81
N PHE A 289 2.18 7.29 -10.54
CA PHE A 289 3.55 7.24 -10.04
C PHE A 289 4.48 8.33 -10.58
N ASN A 290 4.03 9.15 -11.55
CA ASN A 290 4.79 10.30 -12.04
C ASN A 290 4.01 11.58 -11.76
#